data_AF-A0A3D2RLB3-F1
#
_entry.id   AF-A0A3D2RLB3-F1
#
_cell.length_a   1.000
_cell.length_b   1.000
_cell.length_c   1.000
_cell.angle_alpha   90.00
_cell.angle_beta   90.00
_cell.angle_gamma   90.00
#
_symmetry.space_group_name_H-M   'P 1'
#
loop_
_entity.id
_entity.type
_entity.pdbx_description
1 polymer ?
#
loop_
_entity_poly.entity_id
_entity_poly.type
_entity_poly.pdbx_seq_one_letter_code
_entity_poly.pdbx_strand_id
1 'polypeptide(L)'
;MHSTITDSVYLESLSRYPVMGQEEFDRLIKLAKAGDVEAKNQILEGNLRFVVQIAAQYQSSTLPFADLLAEGNIGLIKAVDKFDPTLGYRFSTYAVWWIRNAIQRAIRHQNQP
;
A
#
# COMPACT_ATOMS: atom_id res chain seq x y z
N MET A 1 -21.83 15.65 -11.78
CA MET A 1 -20.57 15.83 -12.53
C MET A 1 -19.41 15.40 -11.63
N HIS A 2 -19.14 14.10 -11.53
CA HIS A 2 -18.02 13.58 -10.74
C HIS A 2 -16.72 13.71 -11.54
N SER A 3 -15.89 14.64 -11.07
CA SER A 3 -14.45 14.86 -11.24
C SER A 3 -13.67 14.07 -12.31
N THR A 4 -13.65 14.57 -13.54
CA THR A 4 -12.64 14.17 -14.54
C THR A 4 -11.24 14.76 -14.25
N ILE A 5 -11.14 15.76 -13.37
CA ILE A 5 -9.88 16.45 -13.03
C ILE A 5 -9.10 15.69 -11.95
N THR A 6 -9.79 15.00 -11.02
CA THR A 6 -9.10 14.16 -10.03
C THR A 6 -8.49 12.93 -10.68
N ASP A 7 -9.18 12.33 -11.66
CA ASP A 7 -8.70 11.11 -12.34
C ASP A 7 -7.40 11.33 -13.13
N SER A 8 -7.22 12.49 -13.78
CA SER A 8 -6.00 12.78 -14.55
C SER A 8 -4.78 13.03 -13.67
N VAL A 9 -4.91 13.84 -12.62
CA VAL A 9 -3.85 14.07 -11.62
C VAL A 9 -3.51 12.78 -10.87
N TYR A 10 -4.53 11.95 -10.61
CA TYR A 10 -4.40 10.65 -9.98
C TYR A 10 -3.66 9.64 -10.87
N LEU A 11 -4.04 9.52 -12.15
CA LEU A 11 -3.36 8.67 -13.13
C LEU A 11 -1.90 9.10 -13.36
N GLU A 12 -1.64 10.40 -13.42
CA GLU A 12 -0.28 10.95 -13.52
C GLU A 12 0.56 10.58 -12.29
N SER A 13 -0.01 10.73 -11.09
CA SER A 13 0.64 10.33 -9.83
C SER A 13 0.92 8.83 -9.76
N LEU A 14 0.03 7.99 -10.30
CA LEU A 14 0.20 6.54 -10.38
C LEU A 14 1.30 6.13 -11.37
N SER A 15 1.48 6.89 -12.46
CA SER A 15 2.49 6.59 -13.48
C SER A 15 3.93 6.75 -12.97
N ARG A 16 4.11 7.57 -11.93
CA ARG A 16 5.42 7.86 -11.32
C ARG A 16 5.99 6.70 -10.50
N TYR A 17 5.15 5.75 -10.06
CA TYR A 17 5.59 4.65 -9.20
C TYR A 17 5.78 3.36 -10.01
N PRO A 18 6.96 2.73 -9.95
CA PRO A 18 7.22 1.49 -10.65
C PRO A 18 6.34 0.35 -10.12
N VAL A 19 6.09 -0.63 -10.97
CA VAL A 19 5.38 -1.86 -10.59
C VAL A 19 6.42 -2.93 -10.36
N MET A 20 6.47 -3.44 -9.15
CA MET A 20 7.29 -4.61 -8.86
C MET A 20 6.69 -5.86 -9.51
N GLY A 21 7.52 -6.59 -10.25
CA GLY A 21 7.16 -7.90 -10.79
C GLY A 21 7.11 -8.98 -9.71
N GLN A 22 6.37 -10.07 -9.94
CA GLN A 22 6.27 -11.19 -8.98
C GLN A 22 7.63 -11.85 -8.73
N GLU A 23 8.43 -12.10 -9.77
CA GLU A 23 9.76 -12.71 -9.65
C GLU A 23 10.73 -11.84 -8.84
N GLU A 24 10.70 -10.53 -9.07
CA GLU A 24 11.49 -9.55 -8.32
C GLU A 24 11.08 -9.53 -6.85
N PHE A 25 9.78 -9.50 -6.56
CA PHE A 25 9.25 -9.59 -5.21
C PHE A 25 9.71 -10.87 -4.50
N ASP A 26 9.62 -12.02 -5.16
CA ASP A 26 9.99 -13.33 -4.59
C ASP A 26 11.49 -13.41 -4.27
N ARG A 27 12.34 -12.71 -5.04
CA ARG A 27 13.76 -12.57 -4.74
C ARG A 27 13.97 -11.66 -3.53
N LEU A 28 13.38 -10.46 -3.54
CA LEU A 28 13.61 -9.45 -2.51
C LEU A 28 13.04 -9.86 -1.15
N ILE A 29 11.89 -10.54 -1.12
CA ILE A 29 11.25 -10.90 0.16
C ILE A 29 12.11 -11.87 0.96
N LYS A 30 12.86 -12.76 0.31
CA LYS A 30 13.81 -13.67 0.98
C LYS A 30 14.94 -12.89 1.65
N LEU A 31 15.48 -11.88 0.97
CA LEU A 31 16.53 -11.00 1.51
C LEU A 31 15.99 -10.15 2.66
N ALA A 32 14.82 -9.55 2.48
CA ALA A 32 14.15 -8.75 3.50
C ALA A 32 13.90 -9.56 4.79
N LYS A 33 13.47 -10.83 4.66
CA LYS A 33 13.31 -11.74 5.81
C LYS A 33 14.64 -12.14 6.46
N ALA A 34 15.75 -12.09 5.73
CA ALA A 34 17.09 -12.28 6.27
C ALA A 34 17.67 -11.01 6.93
N GLY A 35 16.91 -9.90 6.96
CA GLY A 35 17.31 -8.65 7.59
C GLY A 35 17.83 -7.58 6.62
N ASP A 36 17.76 -7.80 5.30
CA ASP A 36 18.15 -6.81 4.30
C ASP A 36 17.12 -5.66 4.26
N VAL A 37 17.52 -4.52 4.82
CA VAL A 37 16.69 -3.31 4.90
C VAL A 37 16.46 -2.71 3.50
N GLU A 38 17.46 -2.77 2.61
CA GLU A 38 17.33 -2.23 1.26
C GLU A 38 16.36 -3.07 0.43
N ALA A 39 16.40 -4.39 0.57
CA ALA A 39 15.42 -5.26 -0.07
C ALA A 39 14.00 -4.98 0.42
N LYS A 40 13.82 -4.71 1.72
CA LYS A 40 12.52 -4.28 2.28
C LYS A 40 12.10 -2.94 1.67
N ASN A 41 12.98 -1.95 1.59
CA ASN A 41 12.67 -0.64 1.03
C ASN A 41 12.24 -0.74 -0.43
N GLN A 42 12.95 -1.52 -1.25
CA GLN A 42 12.59 -1.77 -2.65
C GLN A 42 11.19 -2.38 -2.78
N ILE A 43 10.84 -3.35 -1.92
CA ILE A 43 9.48 -3.93 -1.88
C ILE A 43 8.45 -2.85 -1.58
N LEU A 44 8.70 -1.98 -0.58
CA LEU A 44 7.77 -0.92 -0.22
C LEU A 44 7.58 0.07 -1.38
N GLU A 45 8.67 0.53 -1.98
CA GLU A 45 8.67 1.47 -3.10
C GLU A 45 7.95 0.91 -4.33
N GLY A 46 8.24 -0.34 -4.71
CA GLY A 46 7.60 -1.01 -5.84
C GLY A 46 6.11 -1.35 -5.63
N ASN A 47 5.57 -1.11 -4.42
CA ASN A 47 4.17 -1.29 -4.09
C ASN A 47 3.44 0.02 -3.72
N LEU A 48 4.09 1.19 -3.83
CA LEU A 48 3.44 2.48 -3.53
C LEU A 48 2.20 2.72 -4.41
N ARG A 49 2.30 2.38 -5.70
CA ARG A 49 1.16 2.48 -6.64
C ARG A 49 -0.05 1.68 -6.18
N PHE A 50 0.18 0.50 -5.61
CA PHE A 50 -0.85 -0.38 -5.10
C PHE A 50 -1.54 0.20 -3.86
N VAL A 51 -0.79 0.85 -2.97
CA VAL A 51 -1.36 1.58 -1.82
C VAL A 51 -2.25 2.72 -2.29
N VAL A 52 -1.80 3.51 -3.28
CA VAL A 52 -2.58 4.62 -3.86
C VAL A 52 -3.91 4.10 -4.42
N GLN A 53 -3.91 2.98 -5.13
CA GLN A 53 -5.13 2.33 -5.66
C GLN A 53 -6.13 1.90 -4.59
N ILE A 54 -5.64 1.45 -3.42
CA ILE A 54 -6.51 1.06 -2.31
C ILE A 54 -7.02 2.30 -1.58
N ALA A 55 -6.16 3.27 -1.30
CA ALA A 55 -6.52 4.51 -0.61
C ALA A 55 -7.55 5.35 -1.38
N ALA A 56 -7.51 5.32 -2.71
CA ALA A 56 -8.48 6.02 -3.56
C ALA A 56 -9.94 5.62 -3.27
N GLN A 57 -10.17 4.38 -2.84
CA GLN A 57 -11.51 3.89 -2.47
C GLN A 57 -12.06 4.55 -1.19
N TYR A 58 -11.23 5.26 -0.44
CA TYR A 58 -11.58 5.92 0.83
C TYR A 58 -11.58 7.45 0.73
N GLN A 59 -11.47 8.03 -0.47
CA GLN A 59 -11.43 9.48 -0.68
C GLN A 59 -12.68 10.22 -0.19
N SER A 60 -13.83 9.55 -0.15
CA SER A 60 -15.08 10.12 0.38
C SER A 60 -15.16 10.15 1.91
N SER A 61 -14.09 9.77 2.61
CA SER A 61 -14.00 9.85 4.07
C SER A 61 -13.70 11.27 4.56
N THR A 62 -13.71 11.47 5.87
CA THR A 62 -13.38 12.75 6.51
C THR A 62 -11.89 13.06 6.53
N LEU A 63 -11.04 12.07 6.26
CA LEU A 63 -9.59 12.24 6.28
C LEU A 63 -9.05 12.77 4.94
N PRO A 64 -8.08 13.70 4.96
CA PRO A 64 -7.33 14.08 3.77
C PRO A 64 -6.70 12.87 3.06
N PHE A 65 -6.62 12.91 1.73
CA PHE A 65 -6.06 11.80 0.95
C PHE A 65 -4.59 11.50 1.31
N ALA A 66 -3.80 12.51 1.66
CA ALA A 66 -2.43 12.33 2.12
C ALA A 66 -2.35 11.47 3.39
N ASP A 67 -3.28 11.64 4.33
CA ASP A 67 -3.33 10.87 5.57
C ASP A 67 -3.77 9.42 5.30
N LEU A 68 -4.72 9.22 4.37
CA LEU A 68 -5.11 7.88 3.89
C LEU A 68 -3.91 7.14 3.27
N LEU A 69 -3.08 7.83 2.50
CA LEU A 69 -1.86 7.24 1.92
C LEU A 69 -0.82 6.90 2.99
N ALA A 70 -0.58 7.80 3.95
CA ALA A 70 0.35 7.56 5.04
C ALA A 70 -0.05 6.32 5.85
N GLU A 71 -1.33 6.21 6.22
CA GLU A 71 -1.87 5.06 6.95
C GLU A 71 -1.86 3.78 6.10
N GLY A 72 -2.16 3.90 4.81
CA GLY A 72 -2.03 2.80 3.86
C GLY A 72 -0.60 2.26 3.79
N ASN A 73 0.40 3.15 3.75
CA ASN A 73 1.82 2.78 3.77
C ASN A 73 2.22 2.08 5.09
N ILE A 74 1.71 2.54 6.23
CA ILE A 74 1.89 1.84 7.51
C ILE A 74 1.30 0.42 7.44
N GLY A 75 0.12 0.27 6.81
CA GLY A 75 -0.47 -1.04 6.52
C GLY A 75 0.43 -1.92 5.64
N LEU A 76 0.98 -1.36 4.56
CA LEU A 76 1.90 -2.07 3.66
C LEU A 76 3.16 -2.55 4.40
N ILE A 77 3.78 -1.70 5.24
CA ILE A 77 4.96 -2.06 6.04
C ILE A 77 4.64 -3.29 6.90
N LYS A 78 3.49 -3.29 7.59
CA LYS A 78 3.04 -4.43 8.39
C LYS A 78 2.80 -5.68 7.54
N ALA A 79 2.27 -5.51 6.34
CA ALA A 79 2.08 -6.62 5.41
C ALA A 79 3.42 -7.26 5.03
N VAL A 80 4.43 -6.48 4.67
CA VAL A 80 5.78 -7.00 4.34
C VAL A 80 6.40 -7.72 5.53
N ASP A 81 6.29 -7.13 6.73
CA ASP A 81 6.84 -7.70 7.95
C ASP A 81 6.20 -9.04 8.32
N LYS A 82 4.90 -9.20 8.07
CA LYS A 82 4.13 -10.40 8.46
C LYS A 82 3.91 -11.41 7.35
N PHE A 83 4.17 -11.05 6.09
CA PHE A 83 3.96 -11.94 4.95
C PHE A 83 4.87 -13.17 5.05
N ASP A 84 4.32 -14.35 4.78
CA ASP A 84 5.05 -15.60 4.71
C ASP A 84 4.91 -16.18 3.28
N PRO A 85 5.99 -16.16 2.47
CA PRO A 85 5.94 -16.67 1.11
C PRO A 85 5.73 -18.20 1.04
N THR A 86 5.95 -18.94 2.12
CA THR A 86 5.81 -20.42 2.12
C THR A 86 4.35 -20.87 2.07
N LEU A 87 3.40 -19.99 2.37
CA LEU A 87 1.96 -20.28 2.36
C LEU A 87 1.34 -20.29 0.95
N GLY A 88 2.09 -19.90 -0.10
CA GLY A 88 1.66 -20.01 -1.50
C GLY A 88 0.63 -18.98 -1.97
N TYR A 89 0.28 -17.99 -1.15
CA TYR A 89 -0.61 -16.89 -1.55
C TYR A 89 0.17 -15.70 -2.11
N ARG A 90 -0.43 -14.98 -3.07
CA ARG A 90 0.17 -13.74 -3.60
C ARG A 90 0.23 -12.67 -2.52
N PHE A 91 1.33 -11.93 -2.48
CA PHE A 91 1.51 -10.81 -1.55
C PHE A 91 0.42 -9.76 -1.68
N SER A 92 -0.01 -9.43 -2.91
CA SER A 92 -1.08 -8.45 -3.15
C SER A 92 -2.36 -8.81 -2.42
N THR A 93 -2.78 -10.08 -2.45
CA THR A 93 -3.95 -10.57 -1.72
C THR A 93 -3.82 -10.33 -0.22
N TYR A 94 -2.65 -10.66 0.36
CA TYR A 94 -2.37 -10.49 1.78
C TYR A 94 -2.33 -9.02 2.20
N ALA A 95 -1.66 -8.18 1.40
CA ALA A 95 -1.44 -6.78 1.69
C ALA A 95 -2.73 -5.94 1.67
N VAL A 96 -3.73 -6.30 0.84
CA VAL A 96 -5.04 -5.60 0.83
C VAL A 96 -5.63 -5.50 2.24
N TRP A 97 -5.62 -6.60 3.00
CA TRP A 97 -6.23 -6.61 4.34
C TRP A 97 -5.53 -5.63 5.29
N TRP A 98 -4.20 -5.63 5.31
CA TRP A 98 -3.42 -4.76 6.17
C TRP A 98 -3.58 -3.29 5.82
N ILE A 99 -3.56 -2.95 4.53
CA ILE A 99 -3.72 -1.58 4.04
C ILE A 99 -5.11 -1.06 4.39
N ARG A 100 -6.16 -1.82 4.07
CA ARG A 100 -7.55 -1.44 4.39
C ARG A 100 -7.77 -1.30 5.88
N ASN A 101 -7.27 -2.23 6.69
CA ASN A 101 -7.42 -2.18 8.14
C ASN A 101 -6.73 -0.94 8.74
N ALA A 102 -5.54 -0.58 8.27
CA ALA A 102 -4.83 0.62 8.73
C ALA A 102 -5.65 1.89 8.42
N ILE A 103 -6.07 2.06 7.18
CA ILE A 103 -6.88 3.20 6.73
C ILE A 103 -8.19 3.29 7.53
N GLN A 104 -8.93 2.19 7.63
CA GLN A 104 -10.22 2.18 8.34
C GLN A 104 -10.06 2.46 9.84
N ARG A 105 -8.96 2.03 10.47
CA ARG A 105 -8.65 2.37 11.86
C ARG A 105 -8.41 3.87 12.03
N ALA A 106 -7.64 4.48 11.14
CA ALA A 106 -7.39 5.92 11.17
C ALA A 106 -8.68 6.74 11.03
N ILE A 107 -9.53 6.37 10.07
CA ILE A 107 -10.85 7.01 9.88
C ILE A 107 -11.70 6.90 11.16
N ARG A 108 -11.69 5.75 11.84
CA ARG A 108 -12.45 5.57 13.09
C ARG A 108 -11.87 6.41 14.25
N HIS A 109 -10.55 6.49 14.37
CA HIS A 109 -9.91 7.25 15.45
C HIS A 109 -10.11 8.77 15.30
N GLN A 110 -10.13 9.30 14.07
CA GLN A 110 -10.46 10.71 13.82
C GLN A 110 -11.87 11.08 14.33
N ASN A 111 -12.79 10.11 14.36
CA ASN A 111 -14.18 10.31 14.77
C ASN A 111 -14.42 10.07 16.28
N GLN A 112 -13.36 9.90 17.08
CA GLN A 112 -13.45 9.80 18.54
C GLN A 112 -13.07 11.15 19.17
N PRO A 113 -13.91 11.73 20.05
CA PRO A 113 -13.63 12.99 20.74
C PRO A 113 -12.50 12.88 21.77
#